data_AF-A0A6G2W3V0-F1
#
_entry.id   AF-A0A6G2W3V0-F1
#
_cell.length_a   1.000
_cell.length_b   1.000
_cell.length_c   1.000
_cell.angle_alpha   90.00
_cell.angle_beta   90.00
_cell.angle_gamma   90.00
#
_symmetry.space_group_name_H-M   'P 1'
#
loop_
_entity.id
_entity.type
_entity.pdbx_description
1 polymer ?
#
loop_
_entity_poly.entity_id
_entity_poly.type
_entity_poly.pdbx_seq_one_letter_code
_entity_poly.pdbx_strand_id
1 'polypeptide(L)'
;MDDLAQFLRDRLNETEQRARGGYYSDTHWERFTTEAHLHAWKAWREHFPREQWDVKTSDAISEAARDGIRERITAHEVDRTEQTLREIDADRALLAEYSRLLDSHAAHQRESARLAEAGDDADVFQLNALRREADYLPAMLHVLERWAKRKAVAYDDHPDYRQEWRP
;
A
#
# COMPACT_ATOMS: atom_id res chain seq x y z
N MET A 1 15.07 13.03 6.74
CA MET A 1 13.92 12.48 5.99
C MET A 1 12.79 12.36 6.98
N ASP A 2 11.57 12.72 6.62
CA ASP A 2 10.40 12.67 7.50
C ASP A 2 10.14 11.24 8.01
N ASP A 3 9.85 11.11 9.31
CA ASP A 3 9.74 9.80 10.00
C ASP A 3 8.56 8.98 9.46
N LEU A 4 7.44 9.64 9.11
CA LEU A 4 6.28 9.00 8.49
C LEU A 4 6.64 8.49 7.08
N ALA A 5 7.39 9.27 6.30
CA ALA A 5 7.82 8.85 4.97
C ALA A 5 8.72 7.61 5.01
N GLN A 6 9.65 7.55 5.97
CA GLN A 6 10.52 6.38 6.15
C GLN A 6 9.72 5.16 6.61
N PHE A 7 8.83 5.31 7.60
CA PHE A 7 7.94 4.25 8.06
C PHE A 7 7.14 3.62 6.90
N LEU A 8 6.48 4.45 6.08
CA LEU A 8 5.69 3.96 4.95
C LEU A 8 6.54 3.24 3.91
N ARG A 9 7.77 3.70 3.65
CA ARG A 9 8.69 3.01 2.74
C ARG A 9 8.99 1.60 3.22
N ASP A 10 9.27 1.44 4.50
CA ASP A 10 9.59 0.13 5.07
C ASP A 10 8.37 -0.79 5.06
N ARG A 11 7.17 -0.26 5.38
CA ARG A 11 5.92 -1.04 5.31
C ARG A 11 5.56 -1.47 3.88
N LEU A 12 5.79 -0.61 2.89
CA LEU A 12 5.57 -0.93 1.47
C LEU A 12 6.54 -2.02 1.00
N ASN A 13 7.80 -1.97 1.42
CA ASN A 13 8.78 -3.02 1.12
C ASN A 13 8.38 -4.38 1.70
N GLU A 14 7.92 -4.41 2.96
CA GLU A 14 7.41 -5.64 3.55
C GLU A 14 6.15 -6.15 2.84
N THR A 15 5.24 -5.25 2.47
CA THR A 15 4.01 -5.61 1.75
C THR A 15 4.35 -6.20 0.38
N GLU A 16 5.34 -5.64 -0.33
CA GLU A 16 5.86 -6.21 -1.57
C GLU A 16 6.46 -7.60 -1.35
N GLN A 17 7.30 -7.77 -0.33
CA GLN A 17 7.90 -9.08 -0.02
C GLN A 17 6.83 -10.12 0.29
N ARG A 18 5.78 -9.76 1.03
CA ARG A 18 4.63 -10.65 1.31
C ARG A 18 3.83 -10.97 0.05
N ALA A 19 3.58 -9.98 -0.80
CA ALA A 19 2.88 -10.19 -2.07
C ALA A 19 3.65 -11.15 -2.97
N ARG A 20 4.96 -10.94 -3.13
CA ARG A 20 5.85 -11.80 -3.93
C ARG A 20 6.08 -13.18 -3.30
N GLY A 21 6.06 -13.27 -1.98
CA GLY A 21 6.24 -14.52 -1.24
C GLY A 21 5.09 -15.51 -1.41
N GLY A 22 3.94 -15.05 -1.94
CA GLY A 22 2.73 -15.85 -2.07
C GLY A 22 2.06 -16.11 -0.72
N TYR A 23 0.73 -16.04 -0.67
CA TYR A 23 -0.02 -16.37 0.56
C TYR A 23 -0.14 -17.89 0.77
N TYR A 24 0.05 -18.65 -0.31
CA TYR A 24 -0.04 -20.11 -0.35
C TYR A 24 1.28 -20.70 -0.85
N SER A 25 2.21 -20.98 0.06
CA SER A 25 3.30 -21.90 -0.24
C SER A 25 2.73 -23.30 -0.53
N ASP A 26 3.48 -24.16 -1.22
CA ASP A 26 3.11 -25.58 -1.44
C ASP A 26 2.76 -26.32 -0.12
N THR A 27 3.35 -25.89 1.00
CA THR A 27 3.02 -26.37 2.36
C THR A 27 1.65 -25.91 2.88
N HIS A 28 1.12 -24.78 2.39
CA HIS A 28 -0.23 -24.33 2.70
C HIS A 28 -1.28 -25.07 1.86
N TRP A 29 -0.92 -25.49 0.64
CA TRP A 29 -1.76 -26.32 -0.21
C TRP A 29 -2.11 -27.67 0.42
N GLU A 30 -1.15 -28.33 1.08
CA GLU A 30 -1.39 -29.57 1.83
C GLU A 30 -2.31 -29.37 3.04
N ARG A 31 -2.36 -28.16 3.63
CA ARG A 31 -3.35 -27.83 4.67
C ARG A 31 -4.74 -27.60 4.08
N PHE A 32 -4.81 -27.03 2.88
CA PHE A 32 -6.06 -26.79 2.14
C PHE A 32 -6.69 -28.06 1.56
N THR A 33 -6.04 -29.22 1.62
CA THR A 33 -6.63 -30.52 1.23
C THR A 33 -7.15 -31.34 2.42
N THR A 34 -7.16 -30.79 3.64
CA THR A 34 -7.66 -31.45 4.86
C THR A 34 -9.08 -31.03 5.25
N GLU A 35 -9.63 -31.68 6.29
CA GLU A 35 -11.01 -31.54 6.82
C GLU A 35 -11.53 -30.10 6.94
N ALA A 36 -10.64 -29.13 7.23
CA ALA A 36 -10.98 -27.70 7.31
C ALA A 36 -11.50 -27.13 5.99
N HIS A 37 -11.01 -27.63 4.84
CA HIS A 37 -11.48 -27.21 3.52
C HIS A 37 -12.86 -27.79 3.19
N LEU A 38 -13.20 -28.95 3.75
CA LEU A 38 -14.54 -29.51 3.65
C LEU A 38 -15.58 -28.60 4.32
N HIS A 39 -15.19 -27.94 5.42
CA HIS A 39 -16.02 -26.95 6.11
C HIS A 39 -16.10 -25.62 5.35
N ALA A 40 -14.99 -25.10 4.85
CA ALA A 40 -14.98 -23.88 4.02
C ALA A 40 -15.76 -24.07 2.71
N TRP A 41 -15.62 -25.23 2.05
CA TRP A 41 -16.41 -25.60 0.88
C TRP A 41 -17.89 -25.74 1.20
N LYS A 42 -18.26 -26.33 2.34
CA LYS A 42 -19.65 -26.39 2.81
C LYS A 42 -20.24 -24.99 3.07
N ALA A 43 -19.49 -24.08 3.68
CA ALA A 43 -19.92 -22.69 3.89
C ALA A 43 -20.02 -21.92 2.57
N TRP A 44 -19.08 -22.10 1.65
CA TRP A 44 -19.11 -21.55 0.29
C TRP A 44 -20.35 -22.07 -0.49
N ARG A 45 -20.70 -23.34 -0.30
CA ARG A 45 -21.91 -23.98 -0.84
C ARG A 45 -23.18 -23.24 -0.43
N GLU A 46 -23.31 -22.75 0.80
CA GLU A 46 -24.53 -22.08 1.28
C GLU A 46 -24.84 -20.75 0.56
N HIS A 47 -23.85 -20.14 -0.08
CA HIS A 47 -23.99 -18.82 -0.72
C HIS A 47 -24.18 -18.85 -2.24
N PHE A 48 -24.10 -20.02 -2.91
CA PHE A 48 -24.30 -20.15 -4.36
C PHE A 48 -25.51 -21.05 -4.71
N PRO A 49 -26.31 -20.72 -5.73
CA PRO A 49 -27.47 -21.53 -6.14
C PRO A 49 -27.07 -22.97 -6.52
N ARG A 50 -27.88 -23.94 -6.09
CA ARG A 50 -27.69 -25.39 -6.30
C ARG A 50 -27.45 -25.79 -7.76
N GLU A 51 -27.94 -25.01 -8.71
CA GLU A 51 -27.85 -25.23 -10.15
C GLU A 51 -26.43 -25.09 -10.70
N GLN A 52 -25.50 -24.49 -9.94
CA GLN A 52 -24.08 -24.42 -10.29
C GLN A 52 -23.26 -25.60 -9.71
N TRP A 53 -23.90 -26.54 -9.01
CA TRP A 53 -23.23 -27.65 -8.33
C TRP A 53 -23.30 -28.93 -9.15
N ASP A 54 -22.59 -28.99 -10.29
CA ASP A 54 -22.43 -30.27 -11.00
C ASP A 54 -21.20 -31.07 -10.49
N VAL A 55 -21.00 -31.05 -9.17
CA VAL A 55 -20.05 -31.94 -8.50
C VAL A 55 -20.85 -32.91 -7.67
N LYS A 56 -21.17 -34.07 -8.27
CA LYS A 56 -21.79 -35.19 -7.56
C LYS A 56 -21.01 -35.47 -6.28
N THR A 57 -21.75 -35.47 -5.17
CA THR A 57 -21.34 -35.99 -3.87
C THR A 57 -20.64 -37.34 -4.03
N SER A 58 -19.34 -37.36 -3.83
CA SER A 58 -18.50 -38.55 -3.75
C SER A 58 -17.28 -38.16 -2.92
N ASP A 59 -16.92 -38.99 -1.94
CA ASP A 59 -15.82 -38.82 -0.99
C ASP A 59 -14.40 -38.83 -1.61
N ALA A 60 -14.30 -38.49 -2.89
CA ALA A 60 -13.06 -38.16 -3.57
C ALA A 60 -13.39 -37.11 -4.65
N ILE A 61 -13.03 -35.85 -4.41
CA ILE A 61 -12.82 -34.90 -5.52
C ILE A 61 -11.85 -35.60 -6.47
N SER A 62 -12.24 -35.84 -7.73
CA SER A 62 -11.36 -36.47 -8.71
C SER A 62 -10.06 -35.66 -8.84
N GLU A 63 -8.95 -36.31 -9.17
CA GLU A 63 -7.67 -35.60 -9.31
C GLU A 63 -7.80 -34.44 -10.32
N ALA A 64 -8.55 -34.65 -11.41
CA ALA A 64 -8.87 -33.60 -12.38
C ALA A 64 -9.64 -32.40 -11.77
N ALA A 65 -10.56 -32.62 -10.83
CA ALA A 65 -11.26 -31.55 -10.15
C ALA A 65 -10.38 -30.85 -9.10
N ARG A 66 -9.44 -31.57 -8.46
CA ARG A 66 -8.39 -30.97 -7.61
C ARG A 66 -7.46 -30.08 -8.41
N ASP A 67 -7.04 -30.55 -9.58
CA ASP A 67 -6.18 -29.80 -10.50
C ASP A 67 -6.89 -28.54 -11.00
N GLY A 68 -8.17 -28.62 -11.40
CA GLY A 68 -8.94 -27.43 -11.79
C GLY A 68 -9.15 -26.42 -10.65
N ILE A 69 -9.32 -26.88 -9.40
CA ILE A 69 -9.38 -25.99 -8.23
C ILE A 69 -8.00 -25.34 -7.99
N ARG A 70 -6.92 -26.11 -8.08
CA ARG A 70 -5.54 -25.63 -7.94
C ARG A 70 -5.24 -24.55 -8.97
N GLU A 71 -5.52 -24.82 -10.25
CA GLU A 71 -5.34 -23.86 -11.35
C GLU A 71 -6.10 -22.56 -11.10
N ARG A 72 -7.37 -22.64 -10.69
CA ARG A 72 -8.21 -21.44 -10.49
C ARG A 72 -7.73 -20.58 -9.32
N ILE A 73 -7.33 -21.20 -8.21
CA ILE A 73 -6.78 -20.47 -7.06
C ILE A 73 -5.42 -19.90 -7.41
N THR A 74 -4.54 -20.64 -8.10
CA THR A 74 -3.25 -20.13 -8.57
C THR A 74 -3.44 -18.91 -9.48
N ALA A 75 -4.37 -18.98 -10.44
CA ALA A 75 -4.69 -17.84 -11.30
C ALA A 75 -5.21 -16.64 -10.49
N HIS A 76 -6.12 -16.87 -9.53
CA HIS A 76 -6.61 -15.82 -8.65
C HIS A 76 -5.51 -15.18 -7.80
N GLU A 77 -4.56 -15.98 -7.30
CA GLU A 77 -3.41 -15.51 -6.53
C GLU A 77 -2.44 -14.70 -7.36
N VAL A 78 -2.19 -15.09 -8.62
CA VAL A 78 -1.39 -14.30 -9.57
C VAL A 78 -2.07 -12.95 -9.81
N ASP A 79 -3.36 -12.92 -10.13
CA ASP A 79 -4.11 -11.68 -10.36
C ASP A 79 -4.09 -10.76 -9.13
N ARG A 80 -4.31 -11.32 -7.94
CA ARG A 80 -4.27 -10.58 -6.66
C ARG A 80 -2.88 -10.02 -6.39
N THR A 81 -1.84 -10.82 -6.63
CA THR A 81 -0.44 -10.39 -6.45
C THR A 81 -0.10 -9.27 -7.41
N GLU A 82 -0.44 -9.39 -8.69
CA GLU A 82 -0.22 -8.33 -9.68
C GLU A 82 -0.95 -7.04 -9.31
N GLN A 83 -2.22 -7.14 -8.88
CA GLN A 83 -2.97 -5.97 -8.43
C GLN A 83 -2.28 -5.30 -7.23
N THR A 84 -1.87 -6.09 -6.23
CA THR A 84 -1.19 -5.59 -5.03
C THR A 84 0.11 -4.87 -5.39
N LEU A 85 0.90 -5.42 -6.32
CA LEU A 85 2.14 -4.80 -6.80
C LEU A 85 1.88 -3.46 -7.51
N ARG A 86 0.83 -3.36 -8.33
CA ARG A 86 0.44 -2.08 -8.98
C ARG A 86 0.05 -1.02 -7.94
N GLU A 87 -0.65 -1.42 -6.89
CA GLU A 87 -1.01 -0.51 -5.79
C GLU A 87 0.23 -0.04 -5.02
N ILE A 88 1.17 -0.94 -4.73
CA ILE A 88 2.45 -0.59 -4.09
C ILE A 88 3.26 0.38 -4.96
N ASP A 89 3.31 0.18 -6.27
CA ASP A 89 4.03 1.08 -7.18
C ASP A 89 3.40 2.47 -7.22
N ALA A 90 2.07 2.55 -7.23
CA ALA A 90 1.35 3.83 -7.14
C ALA A 90 1.63 4.55 -5.81
N ASP A 91 1.63 3.80 -4.69
CA ASP A 91 1.92 4.35 -3.37
C ASP A 91 3.38 4.81 -3.25
N ARG A 92 4.33 4.09 -3.85
CA ARG A 92 5.74 4.52 -3.93
C ARG A 92 5.91 5.81 -4.72
N ALA A 93 5.19 5.97 -5.83
CA ALA A 93 5.23 7.19 -6.62
C ALA A 93 4.73 8.39 -5.79
N LEU A 94 3.59 8.24 -5.11
CA LEU A 94 3.04 9.27 -4.22
C LEU A 94 3.97 9.59 -3.04
N LEU A 95 4.59 8.58 -2.44
CA LEU A 95 5.56 8.76 -1.37
C LEU A 95 6.80 9.53 -1.86
N ALA A 96 7.26 9.25 -3.08
CA ALA A 96 8.38 9.98 -3.70
C ALA A 96 8.01 11.44 -4.02
N GLU A 97 6.78 11.73 -4.45
CA GLU A 97 6.28 13.10 -4.58
C GLU A 97 6.23 13.81 -3.23
N TYR A 98 5.73 13.14 -2.20
CA TYR A 98 5.67 13.68 -0.85
C TYR A 98 7.05 14.04 -0.31
N SER A 99 8.03 13.13 -0.40
CA SER A 99 9.42 13.42 -0.01
C SER A 99 10.03 14.59 -0.80
N ARG A 100 9.83 14.65 -2.12
CA ARG A 100 10.35 15.74 -2.95
C ARG A 100 9.78 17.09 -2.55
N LEU A 101 8.47 17.15 -2.28
CA LEU A 101 7.81 18.38 -1.84
C LEU A 101 8.27 18.81 -0.45
N LEU A 102 8.54 17.86 0.46
CA LEU A 102 9.11 18.17 1.78
C LEU A 102 10.50 18.81 1.65
N ASP A 103 11.36 18.21 0.82
CA ASP A 103 12.71 18.71 0.58
C ASP A 103 12.69 20.09 -0.10
N SER A 104 11.83 20.28 -1.09
CA SER A 104 11.61 21.55 -1.78
C SER A 104 11.14 22.63 -0.80
N HIS A 105 10.10 22.35 -0.02
CA HIS A 105 9.58 23.28 0.98
C HIS A 105 10.65 23.68 2.01
N ALA A 106 11.42 22.71 2.52
CA ALA A 106 12.53 23.00 3.43
C ALA A 106 13.64 23.84 2.77
N ALA A 107 13.93 23.63 1.48
CA ALA A 107 14.89 24.44 0.74
C ALA A 107 14.39 25.88 0.53
N HIS A 108 13.12 26.06 0.16
CA HIS A 108 12.49 27.38 0.03
C HIS A 108 12.51 28.16 1.34
N GLN A 109 12.22 27.50 2.47
CA GLN A 109 12.30 28.13 3.78
C GLN A 109 13.73 28.61 4.12
N ARG A 110 14.75 27.79 3.85
CA ARG A 110 16.15 28.16 4.08
C ARG A 110 16.57 29.34 3.20
N GLU A 111 16.21 29.33 1.93
CA GLU A 111 16.58 30.42 1.02
C GLU A 111 15.84 31.72 1.34
N SER A 112 14.55 31.63 1.70
CA SER A 112 13.79 32.80 2.16
C SER A 112 14.39 33.40 3.43
N ALA A 113 14.82 32.59 4.39
CA ALA A 113 15.52 33.05 5.59
C ALA A 113 16.87 33.72 5.24
N ARG A 114 17.66 33.10 4.37
CA ARG A 114 18.95 33.63 3.90
C ARG A 114 18.82 35.01 3.25
N LEU A 115 17.82 35.19 2.39
CA LEU A 115 17.57 36.48 1.72
C LEU A 115 17.03 37.54 2.69
N ALA A 116 16.21 37.16 3.66
CA ALA A 116 15.72 38.08 4.69
C ALA A 116 16.89 38.61 5.57
N GLU A 117 17.89 37.78 5.84
CA GLU A 117 19.11 38.16 6.57
C GLU A 117 20.05 39.06 5.76
N ALA A 118 19.99 39.03 4.43
CA ALA A 118 20.89 39.78 3.55
C ALA A 118 20.58 41.29 3.45
N GLY A 119 19.47 41.77 4.02
CA GLY A 119 19.13 43.21 4.08
C GLY A 119 18.73 43.83 2.73
N ASP A 120 18.65 45.17 2.65
CA ASP A 120 18.08 45.98 1.54
C ASP A 120 18.61 45.67 0.12
N ASP A 121 19.71 44.92 -0.02
CA ASP A 121 20.26 44.46 -1.30
C ASP A 121 19.65 43.13 -1.79
N ALA A 122 18.81 42.47 -0.99
CA ALA A 122 18.07 41.29 -1.41
C ALA A 122 17.04 41.70 -2.46
N ASP A 123 17.15 41.12 -3.67
CA ASP A 123 16.21 41.35 -4.76
C ASP A 123 14.78 41.05 -4.28
N VAL A 124 14.03 42.13 -4.00
CA VAL A 124 12.67 42.10 -3.47
C VAL A 124 11.75 41.29 -4.39
N PHE A 125 12.04 41.25 -5.70
CA PHE A 125 11.33 40.40 -6.64
C PHE A 125 11.56 38.90 -6.35
N GLN A 126 12.81 38.49 -6.12
CA GLN A 126 13.15 37.11 -5.77
C GLN A 126 12.55 36.69 -4.42
N LEU A 127 12.64 37.57 -3.41
CA LEU A 127 12.05 37.30 -2.10
C LEU A 127 10.52 37.11 -2.19
N ASN A 128 9.83 37.92 -2.99
CA ASN A 128 8.39 37.80 -3.20
C ASN A 128 8.00 36.57 -4.02
N ALA A 129 8.81 36.18 -5.03
CA ALA A 129 8.59 34.95 -5.79
C ALA A 129 8.70 33.71 -4.89
N LEU A 130 9.75 33.64 -4.08
CA LEU A 130 9.96 32.55 -3.11
C LEU A 130 8.85 32.48 -2.07
N ARG A 131 8.36 33.63 -1.58
CA ARG A 131 7.20 33.67 -0.67
C ARG A 131 5.95 33.08 -1.33
N ARG A 132 5.65 33.45 -2.57
CA ARG A 132 4.50 32.90 -3.30
C ARG A 132 4.62 31.40 -3.53
N GLU A 133 5.78 30.90 -3.92
CA GLU A 133 6.01 29.44 -4.03
C GLU A 133 5.88 28.74 -2.68
N ALA A 134 6.39 29.36 -1.61
CA ALA A 134 6.22 28.89 -0.25
C ALA A 134 4.76 28.90 0.22
N ASP A 135 3.84 29.60 -0.43
CA ASP A 135 2.41 29.54 -0.13
C ASP A 135 1.71 28.35 -0.80
N TYR A 136 2.18 27.91 -1.99
CA TYR A 136 1.59 26.77 -2.71
C TYR A 136 2.12 25.41 -2.24
N LEU A 137 3.39 25.34 -1.87
CA LEU A 137 4.03 24.10 -1.40
C LEU A 137 3.34 23.48 -0.16
N PRO A 138 2.97 24.24 0.88
CA PRO A 138 2.25 23.72 2.05
C PRO A 138 0.89 23.13 1.69
N ALA A 139 0.16 23.73 0.74
CA ALA A 139 -1.13 23.21 0.31
C ALA A 139 -0.99 21.84 -0.37
N MET A 140 0.00 21.68 -1.25
CA MET A 140 0.32 20.39 -1.88
C MET A 140 0.80 19.37 -0.87
N LEU A 141 1.68 19.77 0.05
CA LEU A 141 2.17 18.93 1.14
C LEU A 141 1.03 18.42 2.00
N HIS A 142 0.07 19.27 2.36
CA HIS A 142 -1.05 18.88 3.19
C HIS A 142 -1.91 17.78 2.54
N VAL A 143 -2.14 17.85 1.22
CA VAL A 143 -2.88 16.82 0.48
C VAL A 143 -2.15 15.48 0.55
N LEU A 144 -0.85 15.48 0.29
CA LEU A 144 -0.04 14.26 0.32
C LEU A 144 0.20 13.73 1.73
N GLU A 145 0.33 14.60 2.73
CA GLU A 145 0.42 14.20 4.14
C GLU A 145 -0.86 13.50 4.59
N ARG A 146 -2.04 14.02 4.21
CA ARG A 146 -3.32 13.35 4.50
C ARG A 146 -3.42 11.98 3.83
N TRP A 147 -2.94 11.86 2.60
CA TRP A 147 -2.84 10.56 1.93
C TRP A 147 -1.89 9.61 2.71
N ALA A 148 -0.69 10.09 3.08
CA ALA A 148 0.31 9.32 3.80
C ALA A 148 -0.22 8.84 5.17
N LYS A 149 -0.85 9.73 5.93
CA LYS A 149 -1.51 9.39 7.21
C LYS A 149 -2.61 8.34 7.04
N ARG A 150 -3.46 8.46 6.03
CA ARG A 150 -4.48 7.44 5.72
C ARG A 150 -3.87 6.09 5.36
N LYS A 151 -2.74 6.07 4.64
CA LYS A 151 -2.01 4.83 4.35
C LYS A 151 -1.37 4.24 5.61
N ALA A 152 -0.85 5.08 6.51
CA ALA A 152 -0.27 4.62 7.77
C ALA A 152 -1.28 3.95 8.71
N VAL A 153 -2.57 4.34 8.67
CA VAL A 153 -3.64 3.74 9.48
C VAL A 153 -3.80 2.24 9.23
N ALA A 154 -3.43 1.73 8.05
CA ALA A 154 -3.45 0.28 7.78
C ALA A 154 -2.43 -0.52 8.62
N TYR A 155 -1.57 0.18 9.38
CA TYR A 155 -0.52 -0.37 10.22
C TYR A 155 -0.62 0.15 11.67
N ASP A 156 -1.81 0.53 12.13
CA ASP A 156 -2.02 1.13 13.46
C ASP A 156 -1.74 0.17 14.64
N ASP A 157 -1.68 -1.12 14.36
CA ASP A 157 -1.29 -2.20 15.26
C ASP A 157 0.23 -2.43 15.34
N HIS A 158 1.01 -1.78 14.48
CA HIS A 158 2.46 -1.95 14.41
C HIS A 158 3.16 -1.22 15.57
N PRO A 159 4.18 -1.80 16.23
CA PRO A 159 4.87 -1.16 17.37
C PRO A 159 5.55 0.17 17.03
N ASP A 160 6.01 0.33 15.78
CA ASP A 160 6.64 1.57 15.29
C ASP A 160 5.61 2.64 14.87
N TYR A 161 4.31 2.33 14.90
CA TYR A 161 3.27 3.30 14.59
C TYR A 161 3.21 4.40 15.64
N ARG A 162 3.16 5.66 15.20
CA ARG A 162 3.02 6.81 16.09
C ARG A 162 1.61 7.39 16.03
N GLN A 163 1.05 7.71 17.19
CA GLN A 163 -0.29 8.29 17.32
C GLN A 163 -0.46 9.62 16.58
N GLU A 164 0.63 10.37 16.38
CA GLU A 164 0.67 11.63 15.61
C GLU A 164 0.38 11.45 14.11
N TRP A 165 0.49 10.22 13.59
CA TRP A 165 0.17 9.89 12.19
C TRP A 165 -1.30 9.57 11.98
N ARG A 166 -2.10 9.58 13.04
CA ARG A 166 -3.55 9.42 12.92
C ARG A 166 -4.16 10.64 12.20
N PRO A 167 -5.03 10.44 11.18
CA PRO A 167 -5.64 11.53 10.41
C PRO A 167 -6.52 12.48 11.21
#